data_AF-G3GWB6-F1
#
_entry.id   AF-G3GWB6-F1
#
_cell.length_a   1.000
_cell.length_b   1.000
_cell.length_c   1.000
_cell.angle_alpha   90.00
_cell.angle_beta   90.00
_cell.angle_gamma   90.00
#
_symmetry.space_group_name_H-M   'P 1'
#
loop_
_entity.id
_entity.type
_entity.pdbx_description
1 polymer ?
#
loop_
_entity_poly.entity_id
_entity_poly.type
_entity_poly.pdbx_seq_one_letter_code
_entity_poly.pdbx_strand_id
1 'polypeptide(L)'
;MDEQRTRYLHSRQSHPESPPGEGHAPSATQAAAHDAGHQDSHRTFDTGAECMPDNLATEGRAAPATGLWIPGFCPREKAERVRNCAALPRDFIDQVVLQVANLLLDRKKLNMKSSEDRSLKTWNEGGSLSLAEVAAELNPETLQQLKRECGGLQTLLRNNHQVFEVLNGRVHIRDWRQELQKEKPPEVKRSLSADVFKTRICWFFTHHPDGCALPAACCPFAHGPEELRLTQTSKKQRQAP
;
A
#
# COMPACT_ATOMS: atom_id res chain seq x y z
N MET A 1 7.56 5.72 37.02
CA MET A 1 7.88 5.26 35.65
C MET A 1 8.72 6.27 34.88
N ASP A 2 8.57 7.59 35.08
CA ASP A 2 9.35 8.59 34.34
C ASP A 2 10.83 8.70 34.73
N GLU A 3 11.19 8.54 36.01
CA GLU A 3 12.58 8.80 36.43
C GLU A 3 13.62 7.82 35.84
N GLN A 4 13.25 6.57 35.61
CA GLN A 4 14.16 5.58 35.00
C GLN A 4 14.46 5.95 33.54
N ARG A 5 13.49 6.53 32.83
CA ARG A 5 13.66 6.98 31.45
C ARG A 5 14.56 8.21 31.38
N THR A 6 14.41 9.15 32.33
CA THR A 6 15.26 10.34 32.41
C THR A 6 16.71 9.97 32.74
N ARG A 7 16.94 9.04 33.68
CA ARG A 7 18.29 8.56 34.04
C ARG A 7 19.00 7.86 32.86
N TYR A 8 18.26 7.09 32.07
CA TYR A 8 18.81 6.42 30.88
C TYR A 8 19.26 7.40 29.79
N LEU A 9 18.51 8.48 29.57
CA LEU A 9 18.86 9.50 28.57
C LEU A 9 20.10 10.31 28.99
N HIS A 10 20.19 10.69 30.27
CA HIS A 10 21.36 11.42 30.78
C HIS A 10 22.63 10.58 30.78
N SER A 11 22.56 9.26 31.01
CA SER A 11 23.75 8.40 30.99
C SER A 11 24.38 8.24 29.60
N ARG A 12 23.66 8.58 28.53
CA ARG A 12 24.16 8.51 27.14
C ARG A 12 24.70 9.84 26.62
N GLN A 13 24.37 10.96 27.28
CA GLN A 13 24.87 12.29 26.90
C GLN A 13 26.25 12.60 27.47
N SER A 14 26.73 11.84 28.45
CA SER A 14 28.08 11.93 29.00
C SER A 14 28.98 10.84 28.43
N HIS A 15 29.40 10.99 27.17
CA HIS A 15 30.61 10.35 26.68
C HIS A 15 31.76 11.39 26.74
N PRO A 16 32.91 11.05 27.32
CA PRO A 16 34.04 11.96 27.44
C PRO A 16 34.69 12.22 26.07
N GLU A 17 35.05 13.49 25.82
CA GLU A 17 35.94 13.91 24.73
C GLU A 17 37.17 12.99 24.67
N SER A 18 37.45 12.47 23.48
CA SER A 18 38.73 11.80 23.21
C SER A 18 39.83 12.86 23.05
N PRO A 19 41.04 12.64 23.59
CA PRO A 19 42.14 13.60 23.46
C PRO A 19 42.68 13.64 22.02
N PRO A 20 43.36 14.73 21.62
CA PRO A 20 43.93 14.85 20.28
C PRO A 20 45.16 13.96 20.14
N GLY A 21 45.05 12.89 19.36
CA GLY A 21 46.15 12.00 19.01
C GLY A 21 46.96 12.55 17.84
N GLU A 22 48.26 12.70 18.08
CA GLU A 22 49.32 13.13 17.17
C GLU A 22 49.35 12.39 15.83
N GLY A 23 49.73 13.12 14.78
CA GLY A 23 49.84 12.63 13.42
C GLY A 23 50.95 11.60 13.25
N HIS A 24 50.64 10.50 12.57
CA HIS A 24 51.63 9.64 11.93
C HIS A 24 51.14 9.21 10.54
N ALA A 25 52.04 9.37 9.58
CA ALA A 25 51.87 9.11 8.15
C ALA A 25 51.53 7.64 7.83
N PRO A 26 50.88 7.35 6.68
CA PRO A 26 50.82 5.99 6.17
C PRO A 26 52.05 5.70 5.30
N SER A 27 52.84 4.72 5.74
CA SER A 27 53.84 4.03 4.92
C SER A 27 53.19 3.10 3.91
N ALA A 28 53.87 2.95 2.79
CA ALA A 28 53.47 2.28 1.56
C ALA A 28 53.10 0.79 1.72
N THR A 29 52.23 0.33 0.82
CA THR A 29 52.27 -1.06 0.34
C THR A 29 52.05 -1.07 -1.17
N GLN A 30 52.92 -1.83 -1.84
CA GLN A 30 53.14 -1.89 -3.27
C GLN A 30 52.05 -2.71 -3.97
N ALA A 31 51.62 -2.29 -5.16
CA ALA A 31 51.03 -3.17 -6.17
C ALA A 31 51.44 -2.66 -7.56
N ALA A 32 51.95 -3.59 -8.36
CA ALA A 32 52.61 -3.36 -9.64
C ALA A 32 51.65 -3.04 -10.80
N ALA A 33 52.26 -2.52 -11.85
CA ALA A 33 51.71 -1.95 -13.07
C ALA A 33 50.84 -2.89 -13.94
N HIS A 34 50.00 -2.30 -14.80
CA HIS A 34 50.08 -2.40 -16.27
C HIS A 34 49.19 -1.32 -16.95
N ASP A 35 49.86 -0.37 -17.64
CA ASP A 35 49.65 0.19 -19.00
C ASP A 35 48.29 -0.02 -19.72
N ALA A 36 47.69 0.85 -20.56
CA ALA A 36 47.86 2.23 -21.02
C ALA A 36 46.59 2.58 -21.86
N GLY A 37 46.27 3.86 -22.07
CA GLY A 37 45.25 4.25 -23.07
C GLY A 37 44.60 5.62 -22.90
N HIS A 38 45.34 6.67 -23.26
CA HIS A 38 44.97 8.07 -23.37
C HIS A 38 44.00 8.36 -24.54
N GLN A 39 43.00 9.24 -24.35
CA GLN A 39 42.92 10.51 -25.09
C GLN A 39 41.78 11.45 -24.65
N ASP A 40 42.21 12.71 -24.56
CA ASP A 40 41.54 14.00 -24.40
C ASP A 40 40.34 14.28 -25.31
N SER A 41 39.45 15.17 -24.87
CA SER A 41 38.83 16.23 -25.69
C SER A 41 37.90 17.14 -24.89
N HIS A 42 38.38 18.36 -24.65
CA HIS A 42 37.68 19.58 -24.26
C HIS A 42 36.32 19.82 -24.95
N ARG A 43 35.34 20.37 -24.20
CA ARG A 43 34.57 21.54 -24.68
C ARG A 43 33.91 22.33 -23.54
N THR A 44 34.44 23.53 -23.36
CA THR A 44 33.90 24.68 -22.63
C THR A 44 32.66 25.25 -23.32
N PHE A 45 31.64 25.66 -22.55
CA PHE A 45 30.81 26.82 -22.90
C PHE A 45 30.35 27.50 -21.62
N ASP A 46 30.79 28.75 -21.49
CA ASP A 46 30.37 29.76 -20.53
C ASP A 46 29.52 30.77 -21.31
N THR A 47 28.30 31.09 -20.85
CA THR A 47 27.55 32.30 -21.24
C THR A 47 26.49 32.56 -20.17
N GLY A 48 26.67 33.61 -19.39
CA GLY A 48 25.74 34.07 -18.36
C GLY A 48 24.67 35.05 -18.86
N ALA A 49 23.96 35.59 -17.86
CA ALA A 49 23.19 36.86 -17.86
C ALA A 49 21.76 36.76 -18.48
N GLU A 50 20.62 37.17 -17.89
CA GLU A 50 20.28 37.97 -16.69
C GLU A 50 18.84 37.68 -16.24
N CYS A 51 18.57 37.78 -14.93
CA CYS A 51 17.23 37.84 -14.36
C CYS A 51 16.93 39.29 -13.95
N MET A 52 15.84 39.87 -14.45
CA MET A 52 15.31 41.16 -13.99
C MET A 52 14.38 40.97 -12.78
N PRO A 53 14.41 41.83 -11.76
CA PRO A 53 13.41 41.87 -10.70
C PRO A 53 12.42 43.03 -10.92
N ASP A 54 11.13 42.79 -10.74
CA ASP A 54 10.19 43.81 -10.26
C ASP A 54 8.85 43.17 -9.88
N ASN A 55 8.59 43.01 -8.58
CA ASN A 55 7.56 43.80 -7.91
C ASN A 55 7.44 43.45 -6.43
N LEU A 56 7.29 44.50 -5.63
CA LEU A 56 7.28 44.52 -4.19
C LEU A 56 5.84 44.47 -3.64
N ALA A 57 5.70 43.82 -2.47
CA ALA A 57 4.63 43.92 -1.46
C ALA A 57 3.29 43.19 -1.78
N THR A 58 2.63 42.49 -0.85
CA THR A 58 2.55 42.71 0.60
C THR A 58 2.04 41.42 1.32
N GLU A 59 2.66 41.12 2.46
CA GLU A 59 2.14 40.46 3.68
C GLU A 59 1.82 38.96 3.72
N GLY A 60 2.63 38.27 4.52
CA GLY A 60 2.45 36.90 5.00
C GLY A 60 3.74 36.37 5.64
N ARG A 61 4.43 37.20 6.43
CA ARG A 61 5.77 36.94 6.95
C ARG A 61 5.75 35.80 7.99
N ALA A 62 5.88 34.56 7.53
CA ALA A 62 6.45 33.51 8.35
C ALA A 62 7.96 33.78 8.44
N ALA A 63 8.44 34.10 9.65
CA ALA A 63 9.86 34.32 9.91
C ALA A 63 10.70 33.14 9.40
N PRO A 64 11.87 33.37 8.76
CA PRO A 64 12.77 32.30 8.42
C PRO A 64 13.28 31.69 9.73
N ALA A 65 13.01 30.40 9.94
CA ALA A 65 13.55 29.67 11.08
C ALA A 65 15.08 29.72 10.99
N THR A 66 15.68 30.49 11.90
CA THR A 66 17.12 30.58 12.09
C THR A 66 17.63 29.20 12.53
N GLY A 67 18.35 28.54 11.63
CA GLY A 67 19.01 27.25 11.89
C GLY A 67 18.50 26.13 10.99
N LEU A 68 19.01 26.05 9.77
CA LEU A 68 18.90 24.83 8.96
C LEU A 68 19.68 23.72 9.67
N TRP A 69 18.96 22.81 10.35
CA TRP A 69 19.55 21.72 11.14
C TRP A 69 20.33 20.69 10.32
N ILE A 70 20.25 20.72 8.98
CA ILE A 70 21.16 20.10 7.99
C ILE A 70 20.82 20.79 6.64
N PRO A 71 21.79 21.10 5.76
CA PRO A 71 21.50 21.56 4.40
C PRO A 71 20.65 20.53 3.64
N GLY A 72 19.49 20.94 3.12
CA GLY A 72 18.58 20.04 2.37
C GLY A 72 17.49 19.36 3.19
N PHE A 73 17.37 19.66 4.49
CA PHE A 73 16.21 19.23 5.26
C PHE A 73 14.96 20.02 4.83
N CYS A 74 14.00 19.33 4.22
CA CYS A 74 12.67 19.86 3.93
C CYS A 74 11.67 19.27 4.93
N PRO A 75 11.22 20.03 5.96
CA PRO A 75 10.16 19.58 6.85
C PRO A 75 8.91 19.16 6.06
N ARG A 76 8.22 18.10 6.49
CA ARG A 76 6.90 17.79 5.93
C ARG A 76 5.97 18.99 6.05
N GLU A 77 5.08 19.11 5.08
CA GLU A 77 3.98 20.07 5.13
C GLU A 77 3.17 19.85 6.42
N LYS A 78 2.76 20.93 7.09
CA LYS A 78 2.09 20.86 8.42
C LYS A 78 0.80 20.03 8.40
N ALA A 79 0.19 19.85 7.23
CA ALA A 79 -0.98 19.01 7.03
C ALA A 79 -0.68 17.97 5.95
N GLU A 80 -0.67 16.70 6.33
CA GLU A 80 -0.56 15.60 5.37
C GLU A 80 -1.92 15.39 4.71
N ARG A 81 -2.01 15.56 3.37
CA ARG A 81 -3.25 15.26 2.66
C ARG A 81 -3.49 13.75 2.75
N VAL A 82 -4.59 13.36 3.41
CA VAL A 82 -5.01 11.96 3.47
C VAL A 82 -5.42 11.52 2.06
N ARG A 83 -4.54 10.76 1.41
CA ARG A 83 -4.82 10.10 0.13
C ARG A 83 -4.97 8.60 0.39
N ASN A 84 -6.07 8.04 -0.06
CA ASN A 84 -6.39 6.63 0.16
C ASN A 84 -7.14 6.13 -1.07
N CYS A 85 -6.80 4.94 -1.55
CA CYS A 85 -7.52 4.32 -2.66
C CYS A 85 -9.04 4.20 -2.42
N ALA A 86 -9.52 4.25 -1.17
CA ALA A 86 -10.94 4.33 -0.84
C ALA A 86 -11.64 5.64 -1.26
N ALA A 87 -10.88 6.70 -1.55
CA ALA A 87 -11.38 7.97 -2.08
C ALA A 87 -11.56 7.95 -3.61
N LEU A 88 -11.05 6.91 -4.30
CA LEU A 88 -11.25 6.76 -5.75
C LEU A 88 -12.72 6.47 -6.08
N PRO A 89 -13.18 6.80 -7.30
CA PRO A 89 -14.50 6.42 -7.77
C PRO A 89 -14.71 4.91 -7.63
N ARG A 90 -15.86 4.50 -7.10
CA ARG A 90 -16.17 3.07 -6.87
C ARG A 90 -16.13 2.28 -8.16
N ASP A 91 -16.69 2.82 -9.23
CA ASP A 91 -16.69 2.17 -10.55
C ASP A 91 -15.28 1.86 -11.06
N PHE A 92 -14.32 2.76 -10.79
CA PHE A 92 -12.92 2.54 -11.11
C PHE A 92 -12.32 1.40 -10.27
N ILE A 93 -12.56 1.40 -8.96
CA ILE A 93 -12.12 0.32 -8.07
C ILE A 93 -12.71 -1.02 -8.54
N ASP A 94 -14.01 -1.04 -8.81
CA ASP A 94 -14.75 -2.24 -9.21
C ASP A 94 -14.25 -2.77 -10.56
N GLN A 95 -13.93 -1.88 -11.51
CA GLN A 95 -13.31 -2.26 -12.78
C GLN A 95 -11.95 -2.94 -12.57
N VAL A 96 -11.08 -2.36 -11.74
CA VAL A 96 -9.76 -2.94 -11.44
C VAL A 96 -9.91 -4.28 -10.73
N VAL A 97 -10.80 -4.36 -9.73
CA VAL A 97 -11.09 -5.61 -9.00
C VAL A 97 -11.60 -6.68 -9.96
N LEU A 98 -12.52 -6.36 -10.85
CA LEU A 98 -13.06 -7.31 -11.83
C LEU A 98 -11.98 -7.79 -12.80
N GLN A 99 -11.13 -6.89 -13.31
CA GLN A 99 -10.04 -7.24 -14.20
C GLN A 99 -9.05 -8.21 -13.55
N VAL A 100 -8.62 -7.91 -12.32
CA VAL A 100 -7.68 -8.78 -11.58
C VAL A 100 -8.32 -10.14 -11.25
N ALA A 101 -9.61 -10.16 -10.90
CA ALA A 101 -10.32 -11.40 -10.62
C ALA A 101 -10.41 -12.30 -11.87
N ASN A 102 -10.75 -11.73 -13.03
CA ASN A 102 -10.81 -12.48 -14.28
C ASN A 102 -9.44 -13.05 -14.67
N LEU A 103 -8.38 -12.26 -14.49
CA LEU A 103 -7.00 -12.70 -14.74
C LEU A 103 -6.63 -13.93 -13.87
N LEU A 104 -7.01 -13.93 -12.60
CA LEU A 104 -6.80 -15.08 -11.71
C LEU A 104 -7.63 -16.30 -12.15
N LEU A 105 -8.89 -16.11 -12.54
CA LEU A 105 -9.78 -17.19 -13.00
C LEU A 105 -9.29 -17.82 -14.31
N ASP A 106 -8.78 -17.02 -15.23
CA ASP A 106 -8.28 -17.51 -16.53
C ASP A 106 -6.94 -18.24 -16.39
N ARG A 107 -6.06 -17.82 -15.46
CA ARG A 107 -4.80 -18.53 -15.20
C ARG A 107 -5.03 -19.96 -14.71
N LYS A 108 -6.10 -20.25 -13.96
CA LYS A 108 -6.47 -21.63 -13.56
C LYS A 108 -6.86 -22.49 -14.76
N LYS A 109 -7.61 -21.94 -15.72
CA LYS A 109 -8.03 -22.66 -16.94
C LYS A 109 -6.83 -23.14 -17.76
N LEU A 110 -5.74 -22.38 -17.79
CA LEU A 110 -4.52 -22.76 -18.48
C LEU A 110 -3.77 -23.90 -17.76
N ASN A 111 -3.76 -23.89 -16.43
CA ASN A 111 -3.09 -24.90 -15.62
C ASN A 111 -3.85 -26.24 -15.57
N MET A 112 -5.19 -26.22 -15.65
CA MET A 112 -6.02 -27.43 -15.69
C MET A 112 -5.97 -28.17 -17.03
N LYS A 113 -5.58 -27.51 -18.13
CA LYS A 113 -5.49 -28.16 -19.46
C LYS A 113 -4.38 -29.22 -19.57
N SER A 114 -3.45 -29.30 -18.61
CA SER A 114 -2.38 -30.30 -18.60
C SER A 114 -2.62 -31.50 -17.69
N SER A 115 -3.72 -31.52 -16.93
CA SER A 115 -4.03 -32.58 -15.97
C SER A 115 -5.46 -33.07 -16.22
N GLU A 116 -5.59 -34.23 -16.88
CA GLU A 116 -6.86 -34.94 -17.04
C GLU A 116 -7.33 -35.53 -15.71
N ASP A 117 -7.56 -34.69 -14.70
CA ASP A 117 -8.33 -35.09 -13.53
C ASP A 117 -9.66 -34.36 -13.57
N ARG A 118 -10.65 -35.05 -14.16
CA ARG A 118 -12.06 -34.64 -14.21
C ARG A 118 -12.69 -34.82 -12.82
N SER A 119 -12.13 -34.14 -11.83
CA SER A 119 -12.64 -34.11 -10.46
C SER A 119 -13.78 -33.11 -10.37
N LEU A 120 -14.99 -33.67 -10.30
CA LEU A 120 -16.24 -33.13 -9.75
C LEU A 120 -16.20 -31.66 -9.27
N LYS A 121 -16.87 -30.76 -10.01
CA LYS A 121 -17.56 -29.53 -9.54
C LYS A 121 -16.91 -28.77 -8.37
N THR A 122 -15.59 -28.62 -8.36
CA THR A 122 -14.92 -27.81 -7.34
C THR A 122 -15.00 -26.35 -7.76
N TRP A 123 -15.51 -25.49 -6.86
CA TRP A 123 -15.60 -24.05 -7.09
C TRP A 123 -14.26 -23.46 -7.56
N ASN A 124 -14.30 -22.65 -8.62
CA ASN A 124 -13.12 -22.11 -9.26
C ASN A 124 -12.43 -21.04 -8.40
N GLU A 125 -11.46 -21.47 -7.56
CA GLU A 125 -10.65 -20.54 -6.76
C GLU A 125 -9.65 -19.68 -7.56
N GLY A 126 -9.59 -19.84 -8.89
CA GLY A 126 -8.58 -19.20 -9.72
C GLY A 126 -7.16 -19.74 -9.50
N GLY A 127 -6.19 -19.06 -10.12
CA GLY A 127 -4.76 -19.30 -9.94
C GLY A 127 -4.13 -18.33 -8.95
N SER A 128 -2.80 -18.34 -8.88
CA SER A 128 -1.99 -17.42 -8.08
C SER A 128 -1.13 -16.55 -8.98
N LEU A 129 -1.13 -15.25 -8.74
CA LEU A 129 -0.30 -14.29 -9.47
C LEU A 129 0.54 -13.46 -8.52
N SER A 130 1.79 -13.21 -8.88
CA SER A 130 2.61 -12.23 -8.18
C SER A 130 2.06 -10.81 -8.42
N LEU A 131 2.29 -9.90 -7.49
CA LEU A 131 1.93 -8.48 -7.65
C LEU A 131 2.55 -7.86 -8.91
N ALA A 132 3.73 -8.35 -9.33
CA ALA A 132 4.39 -7.91 -10.56
C ALA A 132 3.62 -8.38 -11.81
N GLU A 133 3.18 -9.64 -11.86
CA GLU A 133 2.35 -10.15 -12.95
C GLU A 133 1.01 -9.39 -13.02
N VAL A 134 0.36 -9.15 -11.89
CA VAL A 134 -0.89 -8.37 -11.87
C VAL A 134 -0.64 -6.93 -12.37
N ALA A 135 0.47 -6.30 -11.96
CA ALA A 135 0.80 -4.97 -12.44
C ALA A 135 1.10 -4.94 -13.95
N ALA A 136 1.74 -5.96 -14.51
CA ALA A 136 2.04 -6.02 -15.94
C ALA A 136 0.78 -6.08 -16.82
N GLU A 137 -0.29 -6.67 -16.31
CA GLU A 137 -1.58 -6.81 -17.02
C GLU A 137 -2.51 -5.59 -16.84
N LEU A 138 -2.19 -4.69 -15.91
CA LEU A 138 -2.95 -3.45 -15.70
C LEU A 138 -2.35 -2.32 -16.53
N ASN A 139 -3.22 -1.46 -17.06
CA ASN A 139 -2.80 -0.30 -17.83
C ASN A 139 -1.89 0.62 -16.99
N PRO A 140 -0.82 1.20 -17.58
CA PRO A 140 0.09 2.09 -16.86
C PRO A 140 -0.62 3.30 -16.22
N GLU A 141 -1.65 3.84 -16.87
CA GLU A 141 -2.46 4.94 -16.35
C GLU A 141 -3.22 4.55 -15.07
N THR A 142 -3.82 3.35 -15.06
CA THR A 142 -4.49 2.77 -13.88
C THR A 142 -3.52 2.65 -12.72
N LEU A 143 -2.31 2.14 -12.96
CA LEU A 143 -1.28 2.01 -11.93
C LEU A 143 -0.81 3.37 -11.40
N GLN A 144 -0.64 4.36 -12.28
CA GLN A 144 -0.30 5.72 -11.87
C GLN A 144 -1.40 6.33 -11.00
N GLN A 145 -2.67 6.14 -11.36
CA GLN A 145 -3.80 6.61 -10.56
C GLN A 145 -3.82 5.97 -9.17
N LEU A 146 -3.60 4.66 -9.08
CA LEU A 146 -3.50 3.96 -7.79
C LEU A 146 -2.30 4.43 -6.95
N LYS A 147 -1.17 4.75 -7.58
CA LYS A 147 0.02 5.29 -6.91
C LYS A 147 -0.20 6.69 -6.35
N ARG A 148 -0.98 7.54 -7.04
CA ARG A 148 -1.30 8.90 -6.57
C ARG A 148 -2.04 8.92 -5.24
N GLU A 149 -2.76 7.84 -4.93
CA GLU A 149 -3.59 7.70 -3.73
C GLU A 149 -2.89 7.04 -2.52
N CYS A 150 -1.56 7.14 -2.46
CA CYS A 150 -0.70 6.69 -1.34
C CYS A 150 -0.81 5.22 -0.88
N GLY A 151 -1.61 4.39 -1.55
CA GLY A 151 -1.75 2.96 -1.25
C GLY A 151 -1.25 2.02 -2.37
N GLY A 152 -1.30 2.45 -3.62
CA GLY A 152 -0.94 1.61 -4.77
C GLY A 152 -1.83 0.36 -4.93
N LEU A 153 -1.43 -0.50 -5.87
CA LEU A 153 -2.17 -1.72 -6.23
C LEU A 153 -2.29 -2.70 -5.05
N GLN A 154 -1.20 -2.93 -4.32
CA GLN A 154 -1.23 -3.89 -3.22
C GLN A 154 -2.23 -3.52 -2.12
N THR A 155 -2.32 -2.23 -1.77
CA THR A 155 -3.29 -1.75 -0.77
C THR A 155 -4.71 -1.85 -1.28
N LEU A 156 -4.95 -1.55 -2.57
CA LEU A 156 -6.26 -1.75 -3.19
C LEU A 156 -6.73 -3.20 -3.05
N LEU A 157 -5.86 -4.16 -3.40
CA LEU A 157 -6.19 -5.58 -3.33
C LEU A 157 -6.41 -6.04 -1.88
N ARG A 158 -5.61 -5.55 -0.94
CA ARG A 158 -5.78 -5.84 0.50
C ARG A 158 -7.07 -5.24 1.08
N ASN A 159 -7.49 -4.07 0.61
CA ASN A 159 -8.73 -3.43 1.05
C ASN A 159 -9.96 -4.22 0.55
N ASN A 160 -9.88 -4.74 -0.67
CA ASN A 160 -10.88 -5.62 -1.27
C ASN A 160 -10.79 -7.07 -0.74
N HIS A 161 -10.72 -7.20 0.58
CA HIS A 161 -10.61 -8.45 1.34
C HIS A 161 -11.80 -9.42 1.15
N GLN A 162 -12.92 -8.93 0.60
CA GLN A 162 -14.00 -9.78 0.18
C GLN A 162 -13.55 -10.72 -0.94
N VAL A 163 -12.83 -10.18 -1.92
CA VAL A 163 -12.50 -10.86 -3.18
C VAL A 163 -11.10 -11.47 -3.12
N PHE A 164 -10.12 -10.74 -2.59
CA PHE A 164 -8.72 -11.11 -2.68
C PHE A 164 -8.09 -11.44 -1.34
N GLU A 165 -7.13 -12.37 -1.40
CA GLU A 165 -6.17 -12.64 -0.35
C GLU A 165 -4.75 -12.40 -0.89
N VAL A 166 -3.99 -11.54 -0.20
CA VAL A 166 -2.64 -11.17 -0.59
C VAL A 166 -1.63 -11.70 0.42
N LEU A 167 -0.95 -12.79 0.07
CA LEU A 167 0.03 -13.48 0.91
C LEU A 167 1.37 -13.60 0.18
N ASN A 168 2.48 -13.30 0.86
CA ASN A 168 3.83 -13.45 0.32
C ASN A 168 4.05 -12.80 -1.06
N GLY A 169 3.46 -11.61 -1.28
CA GLY A 169 3.54 -10.90 -2.56
C GLY A 169 2.75 -11.53 -3.71
N ARG A 170 1.91 -12.53 -3.42
CA ARG A 170 1.01 -13.19 -4.35
C ARG A 170 -0.44 -12.88 -4.02
N VAL A 171 -1.27 -12.84 -5.04
CA VAL A 171 -2.69 -12.53 -5.01
C VAL A 171 -3.46 -13.78 -5.39
N HIS A 172 -4.49 -14.09 -4.61
CA HIS A 172 -5.40 -15.22 -4.81
C HIS A 172 -6.84 -14.72 -4.68
N ILE A 173 -7.77 -15.43 -5.29
CA ILE A 173 -9.19 -15.26 -4.95
C ILE A 173 -9.41 -15.90 -3.58
N ARG A 174 -10.09 -15.17 -2.70
CA ARG A 174 -10.33 -15.62 -1.33
C ARG A 174 -11.45 -16.65 -1.28
N ASP A 175 -11.16 -17.83 -0.75
CA ASP A 175 -12.18 -18.84 -0.46
C ASP A 175 -12.67 -18.74 1.00
N TRP A 176 -13.88 -18.23 1.16
CA TRP A 176 -14.50 -18.06 2.47
C TRP A 176 -14.90 -19.37 3.16
N ARG A 177 -14.94 -20.51 2.45
CA ARG A 177 -15.19 -21.82 3.06
C ARG A 177 -14.05 -22.22 3.99
N GLN A 178 -12.81 -21.83 3.67
CA GLN A 178 -11.64 -22.13 4.49
C GLN A 178 -11.67 -21.39 5.84
N GLU A 179 -12.28 -20.19 5.88
CA GLU A 179 -12.44 -19.42 7.13
C GLU A 179 -13.49 -20.06 8.06
N LEU A 180 -14.56 -20.62 7.50
CA LEU A 180 -15.58 -21.32 8.28
C LEU A 180 -15.07 -22.64 8.91
N GLN A 181 -14.05 -23.26 8.30
CA GLN A 181 -13.42 -24.47 8.83
C GLN A 181 -12.34 -24.19 9.89
N LYS A 182 -11.78 -22.98 9.92
CA LYS A 182 -10.89 -22.53 11.01
C LYS A 182 -11.77 -22.17 12.21
N GLU A 183 -11.79 -23.06 13.20
CA GLU A 183 -12.78 -23.10 14.29
C GLU A 183 -13.13 -21.76 14.98
N LYS A 184 -14.43 -21.63 15.28
CA LYS A 184 -15.10 -20.81 16.31
C LYS A 184 -14.42 -19.47 16.68
N PRO A 185 -14.86 -18.33 16.09
CA PRO A 185 -14.56 -17.04 16.70
C PRO A 185 -15.17 -16.97 18.12
N PRO A 186 -14.48 -16.36 19.10
CA PRO A 186 -15.04 -16.13 20.43
C PRO A 186 -16.35 -15.35 20.32
N GLU A 187 -17.35 -15.69 21.14
CA GLU A 187 -18.73 -15.17 21.09
C GLU A 187 -18.81 -13.64 21.02
N VAL A 188 -17.82 -12.94 21.56
CA VAL A 188 -17.69 -11.46 21.52
C VAL A 188 -17.58 -10.92 20.08
N LYS A 189 -16.99 -11.66 19.13
CA LYS A 189 -16.92 -11.27 17.71
C LYS A 189 -18.22 -11.52 16.94
N ARG A 190 -19.07 -12.43 17.42
CA ARG A 190 -20.37 -12.73 16.77
C ARG A 190 -21.34 -11.54 16.91
N SER A 191 -21.34 -10.85 18.05
CA SER A 191 -22.17 -9.66 18.26
C SER A 191 -21.79 -8.49 17.36
N LEU A 192 -20.48 -8.22 17.17
CA LEU A 192 -20.01 -7.15 16.26
C LEU A 192 -20.25 -7.48 14.78
N SER A 193 -20.33 -8.78 14.45
CA SER A 193 -20.60 -9.23 13.08
C SER A 193 -22.05 -9.02 12.65
N ALA A 194 -23.01 -8.99 13.59
CA ALA A 194 -24.43 -8.81 13.27
C ALA A 194 -24.70 -7.42 12.66
N ASP A 195 -24.00 -6.38 13.12
CA ASP A 195 -24.17 -5.01 12.63
C ASP A 195 -23.61 -4.81 11.21
N VAL A 196 -22.66 -5.64 10.79
CA VAL A 196 -22.03 -5.58 9.45
C VAL A 196 -22.59 -6.68 8.52
N PHE A 197 -23.35 -7.64 9.07
CA PHE A 197 -23.92 -8.76 8.32
C PHE A 197 -24.90 -8.28 7.26
N LYS A 198 -24.65 -8.67 6.02
CA LYS A 198 -25.47 -8.34 4.85
C LYS A 198 -25.60 -6.85 4.55
N THR A 199 -24.64 -6.03 4.99
CA THR A 199 -24.66 -4.58 4.74
C THR A 199 -24.15 -4.18 3.35
N ARG A 200 -23.55 -5.13 2.62
CA ARG A 200 -23.02 -4.96 1.27
C ARG A 200 -23.38 -6.17 0.41
N ILE A 201 -23.55 -5.94 -0.90
CA ILE A 201 -23.76 -6.99 -1.89
C ILE A 201 -22.54 -7.91 -1.96
N CYS A 202 -22.79 -9.19 -2.16
CA CYS A 202 -21.78 -10.21 -2.34
C CYS A 202 -21.16 -10.09 -3.73
N TRP A 203 -19.86 -9.77 -3.79
CA TRP A 203 -19.12 -9.68 -5.05
C TRP A 203 -19.13 -11.02 -5.78
N PHE A 204 -18.93 -12.15 -5.07
CA PHE A 204 -18.93 -13.47 -5.70
C PHE A 204 -20.29 -13.86 -6.28
N PHE A 205 -21.38 -13.50 -5.62
CA PHE A 205 -22.72 -13.74 -6.17
C PHE A 205 -22.94 -12.98 -7.48
N THR A 206 -22.39 -11.76 -7.58
CA THR A 206 -22.65 -10.86 -8.71
C THR A 206 -21.69 -11.09 -9.88
N HIS A 207 -20.42 -11.40 -9.61
CA HIS A 207 -19.35 -11.35 -10.60
C HIS A 207 -18.59 -12.66 -10.80
N HIS A 208 -18.66 -13.60 -9.87
CA HIS A 208 -17.93 -14.87 -10.01
C HIS A 208 -18.71 -15.83 -10.92
N PRO A 209 -18.05 -16.51 -11.89
CA PRO A 209 -18.73 -17.40 -12.84
C PRO A 209 -19.46 -18.57 -12.17
N ASP A 210 -18.92 -19.08 -11.05
CA ASP A 210 -19.55 -20.16 -10.27
C ASP A 210 -20.47 -19.64 -9.15
N GLY A 211 -20.67 -18.33 -9.06
CA GLY A 211 -21.36 -17.68 -7.94
C GLY A 211 -20.58 -17.75 -6.62
N CYS A 212 -21.25 -17.45 -5.51
CA CYS A 212 -20.65 -17.55 -4.19
C CYS A 212 -20.51 -19.00 -3.72
N ALA A 213 -19.33 -19.35 -3.22
CA ALA A 213 -19.06 -20.69 -2.67
C ALA A 213 -19.81 -21.00 -1.36
N LEU A 214 -20.36 -19.99 -0.69
CA LEU A 214 -21.10 -20.14 0.56
C LEU A 214 -22.61 -20.23 0.33
N PRO A 215 -23.34 -21.03 1.12
CA PRO A 215 -24.78 -20.91 1.22
C PRO A 215 -25.20 -19.48 1.60
N ALA A 216 -26.29 -18.98 1.02
CA ALA A 216 -26.74 -17.60 1.22
C ALA A 216 -26.90 -17.23 2.70
N ALA A 217 -27.44 -18.14 3.52
CA ALA A 217 -27.59 -17.95 4.96
C ALA A 217 -26.26 -17.78 5.73
N CYS A 218 -25.16 -18.35 5.22
CA CYS A 218 -23.85 -18.32 5.85
C CYS A 218 -22.93 -17.22 5.30
N CYS A 219 -23.26 -16.63 4.15
CA CYS A 219 -22.45 -15.58 3.55
C CYS A 219 -22.63 -14.27 4.32
N PRO A 220 -21.54 -13.60 4.76
CA PRO A 220 -21.63 -12.31 5.45
C PRO A 220 -22.09 -11.16 4.56
N PHE A 221 -22.14 -11.37 3.24
CA PHE A 221 -22.56 -10.40 2.23
C PHE A 221 -23.88 -10.83 1.58
N ALA A 222 -24.65 -9.86 1.09
CA ALA A 222 -26.00 -10.06 0.55
C ALA A 222 -25.99 -10.66 -0.86
N HIS A 223 -26.70 -11.76 -1.07
CA HIS A 223 -26.88 -12.42 -2.37
C HIS A 223 -28.08 -11.81 -3.11
N GLY A 224 -28.04 -10.50 -3.32
CA GLY A 224 -29.14 -9.75 -3.95
C GLY A 224 -29.62 -8.59 -3.07
N PRO A 225 -30.39 -7.64 -3.65
CA PRO A 225 -30.95 -6.51 -2.90
C PRO A 225 -31.87 -6.91 -1.75
N GLU A 226 -32.55 -8.05 -1.86
CA GLU A 226 -33.50 -8.58 -0.87
C GLU A 226 -32.84 -8.96 0.46
N GLU A 227 -31.57 -9.35 0.43
CA GLU A 227 -30.81 -9.66 1.64
C GLU A 227 -30.09 -8.44 2.21
N LEU A 228 -30.01 -7.33 1.45
CA LEU A 228 -29.21 -6.16 1.80
C LEU A 228 -29.82 -5.39 2.98
N ARG A 229 -29.06 -5.26 4.06
CA ARG A 229 -29.43 -4.52 5.27
C ARG A 229 -28.84 -3.13 5.26
N LEU A 230 -29.67 -2.11 5.44
CA LEU A 230 -29.20 -0.75 5.69
C LEU A 230 -28.61 -0.68 7.11
N THR A 231 -27.38 -0.20 7.23
CA THR A 231 -26.76 0.04 8.54
C THR A 231 -27.58 1.06 9.32
N GLN A 232 -28.13 0.65 10.47
CA GLN A 232 -28.75 1.58 11.42
C GLN A 232 -27.65 2.40 12.10
N THR A 233 -27.18 3.45 11.43
CA THR A 233 -26.39 4.48 12.10
C THR A 233 -27.34 5.23 13.03
N SER A 234 -27.31 4.91 14.32
CA SER A 234 -28.06 5.63 15.35
C SER A 234 -27.72 7.11 15.27
N LYS A 235 -28.67 7.92 14.76
CA LYS A 235 -28.65 9.38 14.85
C LYS A 235 -28.70 9.76 16.34
N LYS A 236 -27.54 9.87 17.00
CA LYS A 236 -27.44 10.55 18.28
C LYS A 236 -27.60 12.04 17.98
N GLN A 237 -28.85 12.51 18.01
CA GLN A 237 -29.16 13.93 18.02
C GLN A 237 -28.34 14.56 19.15
N ARG A 238 -27.37 15.41 18.79
CA ARG A 238 -26.84 16.40 19.71
C ARG A 238 -27.98 17.41 19.90
N GLN A 239 -28.68 17.31 21.02
CA GLN A 239 -29.41 18.47 21.54
C GLN A 239 -28.37 19.58 21.72
N ALA A 240 -28.55 20.66 20.96
CA ALA A 240 -27.84 21.90 21.19
C ALA A 240 -28.45 22.60 22.41
N PRO A 241 -27.65 23.38 23.17
CA PRO A 241 -28.08 24.04 24.40
C PRO A 241 -29.14 25.12 24.18
#